data_AF-A0A848M3Y5-F1
#
_entry.id   AF-A0A848M3Y5-F1
#
_cell.length_a   1.000
_cell.length_b   1.000
_cell.length_c   1.000
_cell.angle_alpha   90.00
_cell.angle_beta   90.00
_cell.angle_gamma   90.00
#
_symmetry.space_group_name_H-M   'P 1'
#
loop_
_entity.id
_entity.type
_entity.pdbx_description
1 polymer ?
#
loop_
_entity_poly.entity_id
_entity_poly.type
_entity_poly.pdbx_seq_one_letter_code
_entity_poly.pdbx_strand_id
1 'polypeptide(L)'
;MPAKKLSLEEQLAAFAWLQALGTIIAAIGQSKSLSPRKRDQKEAVQLSILGNAVQSTANAAQAVLTDRLRAKAANQQAVDLMIAGHVLQSIGNALQVIADSEESEIDV
;
A
#
# COMPACT_ATOMS: atom_id res chain seq x y z
N MET A 1 -12.18 13.54 27.77
CA MET A 1 -13.12 12.75 26.95
C MET A 1 -12.37 11.53 26.42
N PRO A 2 -12.81 10.29 26.67
CA PRO A 2 -12.16 9.12 26.08
C PRO A 2 -12.39 9.09 24.57
N ALA A 3 -11.35 8.81 23.78
CA ALA A 3 -11.46 8.71 22.34
C ALA A 3 -12.42 7.57 21.95
N LYS A 4 -13.35 7.85 21.03
CA LYS A 4 -14.24 6.82 20.46
C LYS A 4 -13.38 5.79 19.72
N LYS A 5 -13.46 4.52 20.12
CA LYS A 5 -12.82 3.42 19.37
C LYS A 5 -13.55 3.20 18.05
N LEU A 6 -12.82 3.21 16.95
CA LEU A 6 -13.36 2.91 15.62
C LEU A 6 -13.76 1.44 15.53
N SER A 7 -14.86 1.16 14.83
CA SER A 7 -15.26 -0.19 14.47
C SER A 7 -14.25 -0.84 13.51
N LEU A 8 -14.28 -2.17 13.36
CA LEU A 8 -13.40 -2.86 12.42
C LEU A 8 -13.66 -2.43 10.96
N GLU A 9 -14.91 -2.15 10.61
CA GLU A 9 -15.30 -1.66 9.28
C GLU A 9 -14.79 -0.24 9.03
N GLU A 10 -14.89 0.64 10.05
CA GLU A 10 -14.34 2.00 9.98
C GLU A 10 -12.81 1.96 9.83
N GLN A 11 -12.12 1.04 10.52
CA GLN A 11 -10.68 0.84 10.36
C GLN A 11 -10.33 0.31 8.97
N LEU A 12 -11.08 -0.67 8.45
CA LEU A 12 -10.86 -1.22 7.11
C LEU A 12 -11.00 -0.13 6.04
N ALA A 13 -12.04 0.70 6.14
CA ALA A 13 -12.24 1.85 5.25
C ALA A 13 -11.09 2.86 5.34
N ALA A 14 -10.58 3.15 6.54
CA ALA A 14 -9.45 4.05 6.71
C ALA A 14 -8.18 3.52 6.02
N PHE A 15 -7.90 2.22 6.11
CA PHE A 15 -6.77 1.63 5.41
C PHE A 15 -6.98 1.53 3.89
N ALA A 16 -8.21 1.34 3.41
CA ALA A 16 -8.50 1.44 1.98
C ALA A 16 -8.22 2.86 1.44
N TRP A 17 -8.57 3.91 2.20
CA TRP A 17 -8.19 5.29 1.86
C TRP A 17 -6.68 5.51 1.90
N LEU A 18 -5.99 4.94 2.89
CA LEU A 18 -4.53 5.01 2.96
C LEU A 18 -3.86 4.33 1.75
N GLN A 19 -4.38 3.17 1.33
CA GLN A 19 -3.94 2.50 0.10
C GLN A 19 -4.13 3.41 -1.11
N ALA A 20 -5.30 4.04 -1.27
CA ALA A 20 -5.57 4.95 -2.38
C ALA A 20 -4.59 6.15 -2.42
N LEU A 21 -4.25 6.71 -1.25
CA LEU A 21 -3.23 7.77 -1.16
C LEU A 21 -1.86 7.27 -1.63
N GLY A 22 -1.45 6.08 -1.20
CA GLY A 22 -0.22 5.47 -1.67
C GLY A 22 -0.22 5.21 -3.18
N THR A 23 -1.37 4.85 -3.77
CA THR A 23 -1.53 4.71 -5.22
C THR A 23 -1.33 6.03 -5.95
N ILE A 24 -1.92 7.12 -5.45
CA ILE A 24 -1.75 8.46 -6.04
C ILE A 24 -0.28 8.89 -5.98
N ILE A 25 0.39 8.71 -4.83
CA ILE A 25 1.80 9.07 -4.65
C ILE A 25 2.68 8.29 -5.64
N ALA A 26 2.49 6.97 -5.75
CA ALA A 26 3.24 6.14 -6.69
C ALA A 26 2.99 6.59 -8.15
N ALA A 27 1.75 6.88 -8.53
CA ALA A 27 1.41 7.36 -9.88
C ALA A 27 2.09 8.70 -10.21
N ILE A 28 2.20 9.62 -9.25
CA ILE A 28 2.95 10.88 -9.42
C ILE A 28 4.44 10.57 -9.64
N GLY A 29 5.03 9.66 -8.86
CA GLY A 29 6.40 9.20 -9.05
C GLY A 29 6.62 8.65 -10.47
N GLN A 30 5.78 7.71 -10.89
CA GLN A 30 5.83 7.13 -12.24
C GLN A 30 5.61 8.17 -13.35
N SER A 31 4.82 9.22 -13.12
CA SER A 31 4.66 10.31 -14.10
C SER A 31 5.94 11.14 -14.22
N LYS A 32 6.66 11.34 -13.11
CA LYS A 32 7.93 12.10 -13.08
C LYS A 32 9.10 11.35 -13.68
N SER A 33 9.09 10.00 -13.68
CA SER A 33 10.18 9.20 -14.27
C SER A 33 10.33 9.43 -15.78
N LEU A 34 9.25 9.85 -16.45
CA LEU A 34 9.25 10.22 -17.87
C LEU A 34 9.91 11.59 -18.15
N SER A 35 10.22 12.38 -17.12
CA SER A 35 10.90 13.65 -17.28
C SER A 35 12.37 13.44 -17.68
N PRO A 36 12.91 14.24 -18.63
CA PRO A 36 14.34 14.20 -18.97
C PRO A 36 15.22 14.86 -17.90
N ARG A 37 14.64 15.49 -16.87
CA ARG A 37 15.40 16.18 -15.83
C ARG A 37 15.82 15.18 -14.75
N LYS A 38 17.14 15.04 -14.52
CA LYS A 38 17.70 14.17 -13.46
C LYS A 38 17.08 14.40 -12.07
N ARG A 39 16.78 15.66 -11.72
CA ARG A 39 16.11 16.00 -10.45
C ARG A 39 14.73 15.34 -10.34
N ASP A 40 13.95 15.37 -11.43
CA ASP A 40 12.60 14.80 -11.45
C ASP A 40 12.66 13.26 -11.41
N GLN A 41 13.67 12.65 -12.03
CA GLN A 41 13.92 11.21 -11.96
C GLN A 41 14.28 10.75 -10.53
N LYS A 42 15.14 11.49 -9.83
CA LYS A 42 15.43 11.20 -8.42
C LYS A 42 14.19 11.33 -7.54
N GLU A 43 13.39 12.37 -7.76
CA GLU A 43 12.11 12.53 -7.06
C GLU A 43 11.10 11.43 -7.42
N ALA A 44 11.11 10.95 -8.67
CA ALA A 44 10.25 9.87 -9.14
C ALA A 44 10.47 8.58 -8.33
N VAL A 45 11.74 8.17 -8.17
CA VAL A 45 12.10 6.98 -7.38
C VAL A 45 11.67 7.14 -5.92
N GLN A 46 11.92 8.30 -5.31
CA GLN A 46 11.50 8.56 -3.92
C GLN A 46 9.98 8.48 -3.72
N LEU A 47 9.20 9.03 -4.66
CA LEU A 47 7.75 8.97 -4.62
C LEU A 47 7.23 7.55 -4.92
N SER A 48 7.88 6.80 -5.81
CA SER A 48 7.55 5.39 -6.07
C SER A 48 7.73 4.55 -4.80
N ILE A 49 8.89 4.66 -4.14
CA ILE A 49 9.19 4.01 -2.85
C ILE A 49 8.14 4.37 -1.80
N LEU A 50 7.87 5.67 -1.60
CA LEU A 50 6.92 6.12 -0.60
C LEU A 50 5.50 5.59 -0.87
N GLY A 51 5.02 5.72 -2.12
CA GLY A 51 3.69 5.27 -2.50
C GLY A 51 3.51 3.77 -2.33
N ASN A 52 4.50 2.98 -2.75
CA ASN A 52 4.48 1.53 -2.62
C ASN A 52 4.58 1.07 -1.16
N ALA A 53 5.39 1.72 -0.33
CA ALA A 53 5.49 1.43 1.10
C ALA A 53 4.16 1.69 1.85
N VAL A 54 3.50 2.82 1.54
CA VAL A 54 2.18 3.16 2.09
C VAL A 54 1.14 2.12 1.70
N GLN A 55 1.08 1.75 0.41
CA GLN A 55 0.15 0.72 -0.05
C GLN A 55 0.44 -0.66 0.57
N SER A 56 1.73 -1.04 0.68
CA SER A 56 2.12 -2.32 1.28
C SER A 56 1.63 -2.44 2.72
N THR A 57 1.83 -1.37 3.50
CA THR A 57 1.37 -1.28 4.90
C THR A 57 -0.16 -1.33 4.97
N ALA A 58 -0.84 -0.57 4.12
CA ALA A 58 -2.30 -0.54 4.08
C ALA A 58 -2.90 -1.91 3.70
N ASN A 59 -2.32 -2.61 2.72
CA ASN A 59 -2.74 -3.94 2.31
C ASN A 59 -2.53 -4.97 3.43
N ALA A 60 -1.39 -4.94 4.13
CA ALA A 60 -1.16 -5.81 5.28
C ALA A 60 -2.19 -5.57 6.40
N ALA A 61 -2.50 -4.30 6.69
CA ALA A 61 -3.52 -3.96 7.69
C ALA A 61 -4.93 -4.42 7.26
N GLN A 62 -5.29 -4.24 5.99
CA GLN A 62 -6.57 -4.72 5.45
C GLN A 62 -6.68 -6.24 5.54
N ALA A 63 -5.61 -7.00 5.29
CA ALA A 63 -5.60 -8.45 5.49
C ALA A 63 -5.91 -8.84 6.94
N VAL A 64 -5.23 -8.22 7.91
CA VAL A 64 -5.45 -8.49 9.35
C VAL A 64 -6.86 -8.10 9.80
N LEU A 65 -7.37 -6.96 9.35
CA LEU A 65 -8.73 -6.52 9.71
C LEU A 65 -9.81 -7.39 9.08
N THR A 66 -9.59 -7.81 7.84
CA THR A 66 -10.48 -8.73 7.13
C THR A 66 -10.55 -10.09 7.83
N ASP A 67 -9.41 -10.64 8.27
CA ASP A 67 -9.38 -11.88 9.05
C ASP A 67 -10.18 -11.78 10.35
N ARG A 68 -10.13 -10.62 11.03
CA ARG A 68 -10.97 -10.38 12.24
C ARG A 68 -12.47 -10.33 11.94
N LEU A 69 -12.85 -9.99 10.71
CA LEU A 69 -14.24 -9.98 10.27
C LEU A 69 -14.70 -11.35 9.73
N ARG A 70 -13.77 -12.28 9.45
CA ARG A 70 -14.03 -13.59 8.86
C ARG A 70 -15.09 -14.40 9.60
N ALA A 71 -15.04 -14.43 10.93
CA ALA A 71 -16.00 -15.19 11.75
C ALA A 71 -17.46 -14.69 11.61
N LYS A 72 -17.66 -13.46 11.14
CA LYS A 72 -18.98 -12.84 10.92
C LYS A 72 -19.44 -12.94 9.47
N ALA A 73 -18.61 -13.44 8.57
CA ALA A 73 -18.90 -13.45 7.15
C ALA A 73 -19.82 -14.60 6.75
N ALA A 74 -20.78 -14.33 5.87
CA ALA A 74 -21.67 -15.35 5.30
C ALA A 74 -20.91 -16.36 4.41
N ASN A 75 -19.82 -15.93 3.78
CA ASN A 75 -18.97 -16.78 2.96
C ASN A 75 -17.50 -16.63 3.37
N GLN A 76 -17.03 -17.56 4.20
CA GLN A 76 -15.66 -17.55 4.72
C GLN A 76 -14.61 -17.80 3.63
N GLN A 77 -14.92 -18.62 2.62
CA GLN A 77 -14.00 -18.90 1.52
C GLN A 77 -13.73 -17.65 0.66
N ALA A 78 -14.77 -16.83 0.43
CA ALA A 78 -14.61 -15.55 -0.25
C ALA A 78 -13.73 -14.58 0.57
N VAL A 79 -13.90 -14.56 1.90
CA VAL A 79 -13.07 -13.76 2.79
C VAL A 79 -11.61 -14.23 2.79
N ASP A 80 -11.37 -15.55 2.81
CA ASP A 80 -10.02 -16.12 2.74
C ASP A 80 -9.29 -15.70 1.46
N LEU A 81 -10.01 -15.69 0.33
CA LEU A 81 -9.46 -15.24 -0.94
C LEU A 81 -9.15 -13.73 -0.93
N MET A 82 -9.97 -12.93 -0.26
CA MET A 82 -9.72 -11.50 -0.10
C MET A 82 -8.48 -11.23 0.78
N ILE A 83 -8.33 -11.98 1.88
CA ILE A 83 -7.14 -11.91 2.74
C ILE A 83 -5.89 -12.26 1.93
N ALA A 84 -5.92 -13.36 1.18
CA ALA A 84 -4.81 -13.78 0.34
C ALA A 84 -4.47 -12.72 -0.73
N GLY A 85 -5.49 -12.09 -1.33
CA GLY A 85 -5.32 -10.98 -2.27
C GLY A 85 -4.60 -9.78 -1.66
N HIS A 86 -5.03 -9.34 -0.48
CA HIS A 86 -4.36 -8.24 0.23
C HIS A 86 -2.91 -8.59 0.61
N VAL A 87 -2.65 -9.81 1.09
CA VAL A 87 -1.28 -10.26 1.39
C VAL A 87 -0.41 -10.26 0.14
N LEU A 88 -0.90 -10.80 -0.97
CA LEU A 88 -0.18 -10.83 -2.24
C LEU A 88 0.18 -9.43 -2.73
N GLN A 89 -0.78 -8.49 -2.69
CA GLN A 89 -0.53 -7.10 -3.05
C GLN A 89 0.45 -6.41 -2.10
N SER A 90 0.39 -6.69 -0.80
CA SER A 90 1.33 -6.15 0.18
C SER A 90 2.77 -6.56 -0.13
N ILE A 91 2.98 -7.84 -0.45
CA ILE A 91 4.29 -8.39 -0.84
C ILE A 91 4.75 -7.77 -2.17
N GLY A 92 3.88 -7.73 -3.19
CA GLY A 92 4.23 -7.15 -4.49
C GLY A 92 4.66 -5.68 -4.40
N ASN A 93 4.02 -4.90 -3.53
CA ASN A 93 4.41 -3.52 -3.28
C ASN A 93 5.71 -3.41 -2.47
N ALA A 94 5.95 -4.32 -1.52
CA ALA A 94 7.22 -4.36 -0.79
C ALA A 94 8.42 -4.71 -1.70
N LEU A 95 8.23 -5.63 -2.65
CA LEU A 95 9.26 -5.97 -3.63
C LEU A 95 9.62 -4.78 -4.53
N GLN A 96 8.64 -3.98 -4.95
CA GLN A 96 8.89 -2.73 -5.68
C GLN A 96 9.71 -1.74 -4.84
N VAL A 97 9.40 -1.59 -3.55
CA VAL A 97 10.20 -0.72 -2.65
C VAL A 97 11.66 -1.16 -2.62
N ILE A 98 11.93 -2.46 -2.54
CA ILE A 98 13.31 -2.99 -2.52
C ILE A 98 14.01 -2.72 -3.86
N ALA A 99 13.34 -3.01 -4.98
CA ALA A 99 13.89 -2.78 -6.32
C ALA A 99 14.22 -1.30 -6.56
N ASP A 100 13.28 -0.40 -6.25
CA ASP A 100 13.46 1.05 -6.41
C ASP A 100 14.58 1.59 -5.48
N SER A 101 14.78 0.96 -4.31
CA SER A 101 15.85 1.35 -3.39
C SER A 101 17.23 0.99 -3.93
N GLU A 102 17.39 -0.20 -4.54
CA GLU A 102 18.64 -0.59 -5.20
C GLU A 102 18.95 0.32 -6.41
N GLU A 103 17.95 0.68 -7.20
CA GLU A 103 18.12 1.62 -8.33
C GLU A 103 18.59 2.99 -7.84
N SER A 104 18.14 3.43 -6.66
CA SER A 104 18.56 4.71 -6.08
C SER A 104 20.01 4.75 -5.59
N GLU A 105 20.61 3.59 -5.28
CA GLU A 105 22.00 3.49 -4.82
C GLU A 105 23.02 3.49 -5.98
N ILE A 106 22.60 3.08 -7.18
CA ILE A 106 23.48 2.98 -8.36
C ILE A 106 23.78 4.38 -8.96
N ASP A 107 22.98 5.38 -8.66
CA ASP A 107 23.07 6.75 -9.20
C ASP A 107 23.89 7.74 -8.32
N VAL A 108 24.68 7.25 -7.36
CA VAL A 108 25.63 8.02 -6.51
C VAL A 108 27.07 7.77 -6.92
#